data_AF-A0A962GJG2-F1
#
_entry.id   AF-A0A962GJG2-F1
#
_cell.length_a   1.000
_cell.length_b   1.000
_cell.length_c   1.000
_cell.angle_alpha   90.00
_cell.angle_beta   90.00
_cell.angle_gamma   90.00
#
_symmetry.space_group_name_H-M   'P 1'
#
loop_
_entity.id
_entity.type
_entity.pdbx_description
1 polymer ?
#
loop_
_entity_poly.entity_id
_entity_poly.type
_entity_poly.pdbx_seq_one_letter_code
_entity_poly.pdbx_strand_id
1 'polypeptide(L)' 'MQNFSSEEKADFIKALTMEMPFGKYQGRKLMDLPGHYLAWFNRQGFPPGTLGKS' A
#
# COMPACT_ATOMS: atom_id res chain seq x y z
N MET A 1 19.80 -12.40 -6.52
CA MET A 1 18.38 -12.42 -6.12
C MET A 1 18.27 -11.62 -4.84
N GLN A 2 17.47 -10.56 -4.79
CA GLN A 2 17.29 -9.81 -3.53
C GLN A 2 16.49 -10.66 -2.54
N ASN A 3 17.07 -10.95 -1.37
CA ASN A 3 16.37 -11.60 -0.28
C ASN A 3 15.76 -10.52 0.60
N PHE A 4 14.45 -10.28 0.44
CA PHE A 4 13.70 -9.40 1.33
C PHE A 4 13.71 -9.98 2.76
N SER A 5 13.98 -9.10 3.73
CA SER A 5 13.93 -9.39 5.16
C SER A 5 12.52 -9.85 5.58
N SER A 6 12.43 -10.61 6.67
CA SER A 6 11.15 -11.01 7.27
C SER A 6 10.30 -9.81 7.68
N GLU A 7 10.92 -8.69 8.07
CA GLU A 7 10.22 -7.44 8.42
C GLU A 7 9.64 -6.74 7.19
N GLU A 8 10.41 -6.60 6.11
CA GLU A 8 9.93 -6.00 4.86
C GLU A 8 8.75 -6.78 4.28
N LYS A 9 8.79 -8.12 4.38
CA LYS A 9 7.68 -8.99 3.98
C LYS A 9 6.44 -8.75 4.84
N ALA A 10 6.59 -8.57 6.14
CA ALA A 10 5.48 -8.32 7.04
C ALA A 10 4.83 -6.96 6.76
N ASP A 11 5.63 -5.92 6.53
CA ASP A 11 5.16 -4.58 6.16
C ASP A 11 4.44 -4.61 4.80
N PHE A 12 4.97 -5.35 3.83
CA PHE A 12 4.32 -5.56 2.55
C PHE A 12 2.97 -6.29 2.68
N ILE A 13 2.87 -7.33 3.51
CA ILE A 13 1.59 -8.02 3.73
C ILE A 13 0.59 -7.09 4.42
N LYS A 14 1.04 -6.29 5.38
CA LYS A 14 0.21 -5.25 6.01
C LYS A 14 -0.31 -4.25 4.99
N ALA A 15 0.56 -3.83 4.08
CA ALA A 15 0.22 -2.91 3.02
C ALA A 15 -0.93 -3.40 2.15
N LEU A 16 -0.82 -4.66 1.77
CA LEU A 16 -1.76 -5.29 0.85
C LEU A 16 -3.12 -5.60 1.50
N THR A 17 -3.13 -5.84 2.81
CA THR A 17 -4.35 -6.14 3.58
C THR A 17 -5.08 -4.89 4.06
N MET A 18 -4.45 -3.72 3.98
CA MET A 18 -5.04 -2.47 4.42
C MET A 18 -6.13 -1.97 3.46
N GLU A 19 -7.18 -1.41 4.06
CA GLU A 19 -8.26 -0.74 3.36
C GLU A 19 -7.94 0.74 3.10
N MET A 20 -8.41 1.24 1.96
CA MET A 20 -8.29 2.65 1.60
C MET A 20 -9.05 3.51 2.61
N PRO A 21 -8.39 4.50 3.23
CA PRO A 21 -9.02 5.32 4.27
C PRO A 21 -9.95 6.41 3.71
N PHE A 22 -9.86 6.73 2.42
CA PHE A 22 -10.62 7.82 1.81
C PHE A 22 -10.83 7.66 0.30
N GLY A 23 -11.63 8.56 -0.26
CA GLY A 23 -11.86 8.69 -1.71
C GLY A 23 -12.84 7.66 -2.25
N LYS A 24 -12.91 7.54 -3.59
CA LYS A 24 -13.87 6.69 -4.30
C LYS A 24 -13.79 5.20 -3.90
N TYR A 25 -12.62 4.74 -3.47
CA TYR A 25 -12.37 3.34 -3.10
C TYR A 25 -12.28 3.14 -1.59
N GLN A 26 -12.77 4.06 -0.76
CA GLN A 26 -12.76 3.91 0.70
C GLN A 26 -13.35 2.55 1.13
N GLY A 27 -12.69 1.87 2.07
CA GLY A 27 -13.06 0.53 2.55
C GLY A 27 -12.69 -0.63 1.63
N ARG A 28 -12.01 -0.36 0.50
CA ARG A 28 -11.48 -1.40 -0.40
C ARG A 28 -10.03 -1.67 -0.06
N LYS A 29 -9.59 -2.93 -0.15
CA LYS A 29 -8.18 -3.27 0.02
C LYS A 29 -7.33 -2.62 -1.06
N LEU A 30 -6.11 -2.24 -0.70
CA LEU A 30 -5.13 -1.67 -1.64
C LEU A 30 -4.84 -2.61 -2.82
N MET A 31 -4.84 -3.93 -2.59
CA MET A 31 -4.74 -4.96 -3.63
C MET A 31 -5.86 -4.88 -4.69
N ASP A 32 -7.05 -4.42 -4.29
CA ASP A 32 -8.24 -4.41 -5.15
C ASP A 32 -8.39 -3.09 -5.93
N LEU A 33 -7.40 -2.21 -5.81
CA LEU A 33 -7.42 -0.94 -6.51
C LEU A 33 -7.04 -1.11 -7.99
N PRO A 34 -7.65 -0.31 -8.88
CA PRO A 34 -7.21 -0.28 -10.26
C PRO A 34 -5.74 0.11 -10.38
N GLY A 35 -5.04 -0.43 -11.38
CA GLY A 35 -3.62 -0.15 -11.61
C GLY A 35 -3.27 1.34 -11.75
N HIS A 36 -4.21 2.16 -12.26
CA HIS A 36 -4.00 3.62 -12.34
C HIS A 36 -3.90 4.29 -10.96
N TYR A 37 -4.58 3.75 -9.94
CA TYR A 37 -4.50 4.25 -8.56
C TYR A 37 -3.16 3.88 -7.93
N LEU A 38 -2.67 2.66 -8.19
CA LEU A 38 -1.35 2.22 -7.75
C LEU A 38 -0.23 3.05 -8.42
N ALA A 39 -0.37 3.35 -9.71
CA ALA A 39 0.55 4.23 -10.42
C ALA A 39 0.53 5.66 -9.88
N TRP A 40 -0.64 6.17 -9.47
CA TRP A 40 -0.77 7.48 -8.83
C TRP A 40 -0.04 7.51 -7.47
N PHE A 41 -0.17 6.46 -6.65
CA PHE A 41 0.58 6.34 -5.40
C PHE A 41 2.10 6.34 -5.61
N ASN A 42 2.60 5.71 -6.67
CA ASN A 42 4.03 5.74 -6.98
C ASN A 42 4.55 7.16 -7.29
N ARG A 43 3.65 8.10 -7.65
CA ARG A 43 3.99 9.50 -7.95
C ARG A 43 3.75 10.45 -6.77
N GLN A 44 2.68 10.24 -6.01
CA GLN A 44 2.28 11.12 -4.91
C GLN A 44 2.76 10.64 -3.54
N GLY A 45 3.21 9.38 -3.44
CA GLY A 45 3.47 8.74 -2.16
C GLY A 45 2.20 8.18 -1.55
N PHE A 46 2.39 7.23 -0.63
CA PHE A 46 1.29 6.65 0.12
C PHE A 46 0.85 7.57 1.27
N PRO A 47 -0.39 7.43 1.76
CA PRO A 47 -0.87 8.26 2.85
C PRO A 47 0.01 8.03 4.10
N PRO A 48 0.35 9.09 4.86
CA PRO A 48 1.15 8.95 6.07
C PRO A 48 0.48 8.02 7.08
N GLY A 49 1.28 7.21 7.77
CA GLY A 49 0.79 6.23 8.76
C GLY A 49 0.17 4.96 8.17
N THR A 50 0.14 4.83 6.83
CA THR A 50 -0.48 3.70 6.11
C THR A 50 0.56 2.73 5.60
N LEU A 51 1.67 3.23 5.03
CA LEU A 51 2.68 2.43 4.34
C LEU A 51 4.08 3.02 4.51
N GLY A 52 4.95 2.27 5.18
CA GLY A 52 6.31 2.69 5.50
C GLY A 52 6.34 3.60 6.73
N LYS A 53 6.92 3.11 7.82
CA LYS A 53 7.40 4.00 8.87
C LYS A 53 8.37 4.99 8.23
N SER A 54 8.11 6.28 8.43
CA SER A 54 9.10 7.34 8.22
C SER A 54 10.32 7.11 9.11
#